data_AF-A0A967C424-F1
#
_entry.id   AF-A0A967C424-F1
#
_cell.length_a   1.000
_cell.length_b   1.000
_cell.length_c   1.000
_cell.angle_alpha   90.00
_cell.angle_beta   90.00
_cell.angle_gamma   90.00
#
_symmetry.space_group_name_H-M   'P 1'
#
loop_
_entity.id
_entity.type
_entity.pdbx_description
1 polymer ?
#
loop_
_entity_poly.entity_id
_entity_poly.type
_entity_poly.pdbx_seq_one_letter_code
_entity_poly.pdbx_strand_id
1 'polypeptide(L)'
;MAGTALPPEEFSGLIGQPVLALAVHPAVFPRLRVMSAGRQRVVSDGLRGRGPALGWHEGWLHGWAGTAEARVFLAYEPSAEQLALMLWEDGRPSLFIPPRWAPWPEALRLPLRGFNPELEAQLRWGA
;
A
#
# COMPACT_ATOMS: atom_id res chain seq x y z
N MET A 1 -12.29 19.59 10.54
CA MET A 1 -13.09 18.61 9.77
C MET A 1 -12.43 18.47 8.42
N ALA A 2 -11.52 17.50 8.26
CA ALA A 2 -10.93 17.22 6.95
C ALA A 2 -12.02 16.55 6.11
N GLY A 3 -12.50 17.26 5.09
CA GLY A 3 -13.43 16.67 4.12
C GLY A 3 -12.75 15.48 3.48
N THR A 4 -13.42 14.33 3.46
CA THR A 4 -12.94 13.15 2.74
C THR A 4 -12.84 13.53 1.27
N ALA A 5 -11.65 13.95 0.83
CA ALA A 5 -11.42 14.32 -0.55
C ALA A 5 -11.80 13.12 -1.42
N LEU A 6 -12.59 13.36 -2.47
CA LEU A 6 -12.90 12.31 -3.43
C LEU A 6 -11.62 11.91 -4.15
N PRO A 7 -11.51 10.63 -4.58
CA PRO A 7 -10.43 10.22 -5.47
C PRO A 7 -10.41 11.11 -6.71
N PRO A 8 -9.23 11.49 -7.23
CA PRO A 8 -9.14 12.07 -8.56
C PRO A 8 -9.78 11.14 -9.59
N GLU A 9 -10.33 11.70 -10.66
CA GLU A 9 -11.05 10.93 -11.69
C GLU A 9 -10.21 9.78 -12.27
N GLU A 10 -8.92 10.03 -12.48
CA GLU A 10 -7.91 9.05 -12.92
C GLU A 10 -7.88 7.78 -12.03
N PHE A 11 -8.01 7.94 -10.72
CA PHE A 11 -7.92 6.85 -9.75
C PHE A 11 -9.28 6.28 -9.35
N SER A 12 -10.37 6.98 -9.66
CA SER A 12 -11.73 6.57 -9.30
C SER A 12 -12.09 5.21 -9.89
N GLY A 13 -11.67 4.92 -11.12
CA GLY A 13 -11.90 3.63 -11.79
C GLY A 13 -11.13 2.44 -11.20
N LEU A 14 -10.15 2.70 -10.33
CA LEU A 14 -9.38 1.64 -9.65
C LEU A 14 -10.05 1.16 -8.37
N ILE A 15 -10.95 1.93 -7.78
CA ILE A 15 -11.67 1.52 -6.58
C ILE A 15 -12.52 0.27 -6.90
N GLY A 16 -12.48 -0.71 -6.02
CA GLY A 16 -13.15 -2.00 -6.27
C GLY A 16 -12.29 -3.02 -7.05
N GLN A 17 -11.18 -2.59 -7.66
CA GLN A 17 -10.27 -3.48 -8.39
C GLN A 17 -9.26 -4.16 -7.44
N PRO A 18 -8.61 -5.27 -7.85
CA PRO A 18 -7.50 -5.84 -7.09
C PRO A 18 -6.33 -4.85 -6.96
N VAL A 19 -5.54 -4.95 -5.88
CA VAL A 19 -4.35 -4.09 -5.66
C VAL A 19 -3.33 -4.17 -6.80
N LEU A 20 -3.32 -5.26 -7.57
CA LEU A 20 -2.51 -5.39 -8.78
C LEU A 20 -2.79 -4.28 -9.80
N ALA A 21 -4.06 -3.85 -9.93
CA ALA A 21 -4.44 -2.76 -10.84
C ALA A 21 -3.72 -1.45 -10.49
N LEU A 22 -3.57 -1.16 -9.19
CA LEU A 22 -2.78 -0.03 -8.72
C LEU A 22 -1.28 -0.24 -9.00
N ALA A 23 -0.76 -1.44 -8.74
CA ALA A 23 0.66 -1.74 -8.91
C ALA A 23 1.17 -1.60 -10.35
N VAL A 24 0.30 -1.86 -11.35
CA VAL A 24 0.62 -1.69 -12.78
C VAL A 24 0.22 -0.32 -13.33
N HIS A 25 -0.41 0.53 -12.51
CA HIS A 25 -0.83 1.86 -12.93
C HIS A 25 0.39 2.71 -13.35
N PRO A 26 0.32 3.50 -14.44
CA PRO A 26 1.46 4.28 -14.94
C PRO A 26 2.07 5.24 -13.90
N ALA A 27 1.24 5.81 -13.02
CA ALA A 27 1.71 6.69 -11.94
C ALA A 27 2.44 5.94 -10.80
N VAL A 28 2.23 4.64 -10.65
CA VAL A 28 2.70 3.86 -9.50
C VAL A 28 3.81 2.90 -9.86
N PHE A 29 3.69 2.20 -10.99
CA PHE A 29 4.61 1.14 -11.39
C PHE A 29 6.10 1.57 -11.39
N PRO A 30 6.49 2.72 -11.96
CA PRO A 30 7.90 3.15 -11.94
C PRO A 30 8.44 3.35 -10.53
N ARG A 31 7.64 3.98 -9.64
CA ARG A 31 8.00 4.23 -8.24
C ARG A 31 8.12 2.92 -7.46
N LEU A 32 7.13 2.04 -7.62
CA LEU A 32 7.10 0.72 -6.99
C LEU A 32 8.33 -0.11 -7.37
N ARG A 33 8.72 -0.10 -8.66
CA ARG A 33 9.91 -0.82 -9.15
C ARG A 33 11.19 -0.37 -8.47
N VAL A 34 11.36 0.94 -8.27
CA VAL A 34 12.52 1.54 -7.58
C VAL A 34 12.49 1.21 -6.09
N MET A 35 11.35 1.45 -5.43
CA MET A 35 11.18 1.32 -3.98
C MET A 35 11.17 -0.14 -3.48
N SER A 36 10.89 -1.10 -4.36
CA SER A 36 10.99 -2.53 -4.04
C SER A 36 12.43 -2.99 -3.76
N ALA A 37 13.45 -2.18 -4.09
CA ALA A 37 14.84 -2.34 -3.63
C ALA A 37 15.41 -3.77 -3.70
N GLY A 38 15.32 -4.41 -4.87
CA GLY A 38 15.80 -5.79 -5.11
C GLY A 38 14.80 -6.90 -4.78
N ARG A 39 13.63 -6.56 -4.22
CA ARG A 39 12.53 -7.49 -3.91
C ARG A 39 11.42 -7.44 -4.96
N GLN A 40 11.70 -6.96 -6.17
CA GLN A 40 10.67 -6.75 -7.20
C GLN A 40 9.87 -8.02 -7.50
N ARG A 41 10.56 -9.18 -7.54
CA ARG A 41 9.92 -10.46 -7.82
C ARG A 41 8.93 -10.84 -6.73
N VAL A 42 9.35 -10.84 -5.47
CA VAL A 42 8.49 -11.21 -4.33
C VAL A 42 7.31 -10.24 -4.20
N VAL A 43 7.55 -8.94 -4.35
CA VAL A 43 6.50 -7.92 -4.36
C VAL A 43 5.50 -8.18 -5.49
N SER A 44 5.98 -8.42 -6.71
CA SER A 44 5.12 -8.69 -7.86
C SER A 44 4.31 -9.98 -7.69
N ASP A 45 4.91 -11.03 -7.14
CA ASP A 45 4.24 -12.32 -6.95
C ASP A 45 3.18 -12.23 -5.84
N GLY A 46 3.50 -11.56 -4.73
CA GLY A 46 2.55 -11.28 -3.65
C GLY A 46 1.34 -10.44 -4.12
N LEU A 47 1.57 -9.44 -4.97
CA LEU A 47 0.51 -8.59 -5.52
C LEU A 47 -0.41 -9.31 -6.52
N ARG A 48 0.04 -10.39 -7.15
CA ARG A 48 -0.80 -11.28 -7.98
C ARG A 48 -1.64 -12.26 -7.15
N GLY A 49 -1.38 -12.34 -5.85
CA GLY A 49 -2.13 -13.15 -4.91
C GLY A 49 -3.57 -12.67 -4.71
N ARG A 50 -4.23 -13.21 -3.69
CA ARG A 50 -5.60 -12.82 -3.33
C ARG A 50 -5.58 -11.75 -2.24
N GLY A 51 -6.59 -10.89 -2.27
CA GLY A 51 -6.77 -9.83 -1.28
C GLY A 51 -8.07 -9.07 -1.51
N PRO A 52 -8.44 -8.16 -0.61
CA PRO A 52 -9.58 -7.28 -0.79
C PRO A 52 -9.38 -6.34 -1.97
N ALA A 53 -10.49 -5.80 -2.44
CA ALA A 53 -10.48 -4.73 -3.42
C ALA A 53 -9.82 -3.46 -2.87
N LEU A 54 -9.27 -2.65 -3.78
CA LEU A 54 -8.75 -1.32 -3.50
C LEU A 54 -9.82 -0.43 -2.89
N GLY A 55 -9.43 0.24 -1.81
CA GLY A 55 -10.23 1.24 -1.12
C GLY A 55 -9.60 2.63 -1.25
N TRP A 56 -10.44 3.64 -1.08
CA TRP A 56 -10.00 5.03 -0.95
C TRP A 56 -10.23 5.50 0.48
N HIS A 57 -9.22 6.11 1.08
CA HIS A 57 -9.31 6.61 2.43
C HIS A 57 -8.38 7.81 2.62
N GLU A 58 -8.95 8.95 3.02
CA GLU A 58 -8.20 10.17 3.39
C GLU A 58 -7.08 10.57 2.41
N GLY A 59 -7.36 10.52 1.10
CA GLY A 59 -6.40 10.90 0.05
C GLY A 59 -5.58 9.73 -0.51
N TRP A 60 -5.65 8.56 0.11
CA TRP A 60 -4.87 7.39 -0.28
C TRP A 60 -5.74 6.34 -0.97
N LEU A 61 -5.27 5.87 -2.13
CA LEU A 61 -5.73 4.64 -2.72
C LEU A 61 -4.89 3.49 -2.15
N HIS A 62 -5.53 2.49 -1.54
CA HIS A 62 -4.82 1.46 -0.78
C HIS A 62 -5.40 0.07 -1.00
N GLY A 63 -4.56 -0.95 -0.82
CA GLY A 63 -4.98 -2.34 -0.81
C GLY A 63 -3.85 -3.27 -0.41
N TRP A 64 -4.17 -4.56 -0.33
CA TRP A 64 -3.17 -5.59 -0.13
C TRP A 64 -3.57 -6.87 -0.82
N ALA A 65 -2.58 -7.70 -1.14
CA ALA A 65 -2.78 -9.06 -1.61
C ALA A 65 -1.65 -9.94 -1.08
N GLY A 66 -1.86 -11.26 -1.12
CA GLY A 66 -0.81 -12.19 -0.75
C GLY A 66 -1.02 -13.59 -1.28
N THR A 67 0.07 -14.34 -1.24
CA THR A 67 0.14 -15.78 -1.40
C THR A 67 0.38 -16.42 -0.02
N ALA A 68 0.70 -17.72 0.02
CA ALA A 68 1.08 -18.38 1.26
C ALA A 68 2.44 -17.90 1.78
N GLU A 69 3.31 -17.45 0.88
CA GLU A 69 4.72 -17.11 1.14
C GLU A 69 4.91 -15.62 1.40
N ALA A 70 4.12 -14.76 0.75
CA ALA A 70 4.30 -13.32 0.80
C ALA A 70 2.98 -12.55 0.81
N ARG A 71 2.93 -11.45 1.57
CA ARG A 71 1.81 -10.51 1.58
C ARG A 71 2.33 -9.09 1.40
N VAL A 72 1.68 -8.34 0.52
CA VAL A 72 2.09 -7.00 0.13
C VAL A 72 0.96 -6.02 0.41
N PHE A 73 1.26 -4.98 1.17
CA PHE A 73 0.44 -3.79 1.30
C PHE A 73 0.98 -2.71 0.36
N LEU A 74 0.10 -2.06 -0.39
CA LEU A 74 0.45 -0.97 -1.29
C LEU A 74 -0.57 0.15 -1.12
N ALA A 75 -0.09 1.37 -0.98
CA ALA A 75 -0.90 2.56 -1.03
C ALA A 75 -0.21 3.69 -1.80
N TYR A 76 -1.02 4.55 -2.41
CA TYR A 76 -0.57 5.69 -3.20
C TYR A 76 -1.43 6.91 -2.92
N GLU A 77 -0.78 8.06 -2.70
CA GLU A 77 -1.41 9.37 -2.55
C GLU A 77 -1.10 10.19 -3.81
N PRO A 78 -2.11 10.48 -4.65
CA PRO A 78 -1.87 11.14 -5.94
C PRO A 78 -1.37 12.58 -5.84
N SER A 79 -1.75 13.34 -4.82
CA SER A 79 -1.53 14.80 -4.78
C SER A 79 -0.07 15.17 -4.53
N ALA A 80 0.60 14.42 -3.66
CA ALA A 80 2.01 14.52 -3.33
C ALA A 80 2.85 13.37 -3.93
N GLU A 81 2.20 12.53 -4.76
CA GLU A 81 2.79 11.39 -5.45
C GLU A 81 3.54 10.41 -4.50
N GLN A 82 3.03 10.26 -3.28
CA GLN A 82 3.65 9.45 -2.25
C GLN A 82 3.23 7.99 -2.36
N LEU A 83 4.18 7.09 -2.13
CA LEU A 83 3.95 5.65 -2.16
C LEU A 83 4.30 5.04 -0.80
N ALA A 84 3.39 4.22 -0.28
CA ALA A 84 3.62 3.39 0.88
C ALA A 84 3.57 1.91 0.48
N LEU A 85 4.57 1.15 0.91
CA LEU A 85 4.74 -0.26 0.59
C LEU A 85 5.18 -1.00 1.84
N MET A 86 4.55 -2.15 2.09
CA MET A 86 5.00 -3.10 3.09
C MET A 86 5.04 -4.49 2.51
N LEU A 87 6.16 -5.19 2.69
CA LEU A 87 6.29 -6.60 2.36
C LEU A 87 6.41 -7.41 3.65
N TRP A 88 5.58 -8.42 3.74
CA TRP A 88 5.66 -9.48 4.74
C TRP A 88 5.97 -10.79 4.03
N GLU A 89 7.09 -11.42 4.37
CA GLU A 89 7.52 -12.70 3.81
C GLU A 89 8.10 -13.57 4.93
N ASP A 90 7.93 -14.89 4.85
CA ASP A 90 8.45 -15.84 5.84
C ASP A 90 8.07 -15.49 7.30
N GLY A 91 6.84 -15.03 7.51
CA GLY A 91 6.32 -14.71 8.85
C GLY A 91 6.91 -13.45 9.49
N ARG A 92 7.63 -12.61 8.73
CA ARG A 92 8.22 -11.36 9.24
C ARG A 92 8.11 -10.23 8.21
N PRO A 93 8.14 -8.96 8.66
CA PRO A 93 8.21 -7.86 7.73
C PRO A 93 9.63 -7.73 7.16
N SER A 94 9.75 -7.58 5.85
CA SER A 94 11.05 -7.53 5.17
C SER A 94 11.28 -6.24 4.38
N LEU A 95 10.23 -5.45 4.12
CA LEU A 95 10.32 -4.13 3.51
C LEU A 95 9.29 -3.18 4.09
N PHE A 96 9.72 -1.95 4.35
CA PHE A 96 8.88 -0.84 4.79
C PHE A 96 9.25 0.40 4.00
N ILE A 97 8.25 1.01 3.37
CA ILE A 97 8.31 2.30 2.72
C ILE A 97 7.08 3.08 3.17
N PRO A 98 7.24 4.20 3.89
CA PRO A 98 8.47 4.71 4.50
C PRO A 98 9.16 3.70 5.46
N PRO A 99 10.45 3.85 5.80
CA PRO A 99 11.11 3.01 6.79
C PRO A 99 10.36 2.99 8.13
N ARG A 100 10.38 1.87 8.84
CA ARG A 100 9.62 1.68 10.10
C ARG A 100 9.86 2.76 11.17
N TRP A 101 11.04 3.36 11.20
CA TRP A 101 11.42 4.40 12.17
C TRP A 101 10.95 5.80 11.77
N ALA A 102 10.57 6.00 10.50
CA ALA A 102 10.02 7.25 9.99
C ALA A 102 8.51 7.31 10.27
N PRO A 103 7.92 8.53 10.33
CA PRO A 103 6.48 8.68 10.44
C PRO A 103 5.79 8.11 9.20
N TRP A 104 4.86 7.20 9.43
CA TRP A 104 3.92 6.69 8.44
C TRP A 104 2.71 7.62 8.35
N PRO A 105 2.11 7.78 7.15
CA PRO A 105 0.93 8.62 6.98
C PRO A 105 -0.21 8.13 7.88
N GLU A 106 -0.77 9.02 8.71
CA GLU A 106 -1.84 8.68 9.65
C GLU A 106 -3.08 8.10 8.95
N ALA A 107 -3.40 8.59 7.75
CA ALA A 107 -4.44 8.07 6.88
C ALA A 107 -4.32 6.54 6.63
N LEU A 108 -3.11 5.98 6.64
CA LEU A 108 -2.91 4.55 6.38
C LEU A 108 -3.15 3.67 7.60
N ARG A 109 -3.39 4.25 8.78
CA ARG A 109 -3.58 3.52 10.04
C ARG A 109 -4.75 2.54 9.97
N LEU A 110 -5.93 3.01 9.54
CA LEU A 110 -7.10 2.15 9.40
C LEU A 110 -6.92 1.09 8.28
N PRO A 111 -6.47 1.45 7.06
CA PRO A 111 -6.11 0.49 6.01
C PRO A 111 -5.15 -0.61 6.46
N LEU A 112 -4.12 -0.27 7.24
CA LEU A 112 -3.11 -1.23 7.69
C LEU A 112 -3.63 -2.25 8.70
N ARG A 113 -4.69 -1.91 9.45
CA ARG A 113 -5.34 -2.87 10.37
C ARG A 113 -5.88 -4.10 9.63
N GLY A 114 -6.39 -3.92 8.40
CA GLY A 114 -6.85 -5.04 7.55
C GLY A 114 -5.70 -5.87 6.98
N PHE A 115 -4.51 -5.27 6.86
CA PHE A 115 -3.29 -5.97 6.43
C PHE A 115 -2.67 -6.76 7.59
N ASN A 116 -2.29 -6.11 8.68
CA ASN A 116 -1.78 -6.80 9.86
C ASN A 116 -2.04 -5.92 11.10
N PRO A 117 -2.95 -6.34 12.01
CA PRO A 117 -3.33 -5.52 13.15
C PRO A 117 -2.18 -5.31 14.15
N GLU A 118 -1.25 -6.27 14.27
CA GLU A 118 -0.11 -6.13 15.18
C GLU A 118 0.90 -5.08 14.69
N LEU A 119 0.99 -4.90 13.36
CA LEU A 119 1.88 -3.90 12.77
C LEU A 119 1.36 -2.49 12.94
N GLU A 120 0.04 -2.29 12.93
CA GLU A 120 -0.56 -0.98 13.16
C GLU A 120 -0.12 -0.38 14.51
N ALA A 121 -0.06 -1.19 15.56
CA ALA A 121 0.41 -0.79 16.88
C ALA A 121 1.92 -0.50 16.96
N GLN A 122 2.71 -0.97 15.98
CA GLN A 122 4.16 -0.94 15.99
C GLN A 122 4.77 0.18 15.14
N LEU A 123 3.97 0.85 14.32
CA LEU A 123 4.40 1.95 13.47
C LEU A 123 4.33 3.29 14.21
N ARG A 124 5.19 4.22 13.78
CA ARG A 124 5.11 5.62 14.19
C ARG A 124 4.21 6.33 13.20
N TRP A 125 3.14 6.97 13.66
CA TRP A 125 2.21 7.71 12.81
C TRP A 125 2.54 9.19 12.83
N GLY A 126 2.48 9.84 11.67
CA GLY A 126 2.65 11.27 11.50
C GLY A 126 1.61 11.86 10.57
N ALA A 127 1.26 13.11 10.85
CA ALA A 127 0.36 13.95 10.04
C ALA A 127 1.08 14.56 8.84
#